data_AF-A0A8T5RDE9-F1
#
_entry.id   AF-A0A8T5RDE9-F1
#
_cell.length_a   1.000
_cell.length_b   1.000
_cell.length_c   1.000
_cell.angle_alpha   90.00
_cell.angle_beta   90.00
_cell.angle_gamma   90.00
#
_symmetry.space_group_name_H-M   'P 1'
#
loop_
_entity.id
_entity.type
_entity.pdbx_description
1 polymer ?
#
loop_
_entity_poly.entity_id
_entity_poly.type
_entity_poly.pdbx_seq_one_letter_code
_entity_poly.pdbx_strand_id
1 'polypeptide(L)' 'MSDYKRIKCPKCGNENPRKIYEEPDRDTVLYYSMSGAPVYKMTCKCGSCGQKFEKN' A
#
# COMPACT_ATOMS: atom_id res chain seq x y z
N MET A 1 14.61 10.36 17.48
CA MET A 1 14.56 9.81 16.11
C MET A 1 13.13 9.40 15.88
N SER A 2 12.41 10.01 14.94
CA SER A 2 11.05 9.60 14.61
C SER A 2 11.11 8.21 13.97
N ASP A 3 10.61 7.21 14.68
CA ASP A 3 10.48 5.83 14.23
C ASP A 3 9.45 5.75 13.09
N TYR A 4 9.82 6.25 11.91
CA TYR A 4 9.10 5.91 10.69
C TYR A 4 9.29 4.41 10.49
N LYS A 5 8.29 3.62 10.88
CA LYS A 5 8.21 2.18 10.57
C LYS A 5 8.53 2.00 9.09
N ARG A 6 9.74 1.52 8.80
CA ARG A 6 10.15 1.25 7.42
C ARG A 6 9.29 0.11 6.92
N ILE A 7 8.47 0.39 5.91
CA ILE A 7 7.63 -0.63 5.28
C ILE A 7 8.57 -1.68 4.69
N LYS A 8 8.38 -2.94 5.06
CA LYS A 8 9.15 -4.07 4.57
C LYS A 8 8.25 -5.00 3.79
N CYS A 9 8.65 -5.37 2.58
CA CYS A 9 7.92 -6.35 1.80
C CYS A 9 7.91 -7.71 2.53
N PRO A 10 6.75 -8.31 2.80
CA PRO A 10 6.68 -9.59 3.53
C PRO A 10 7.20 -10.78 2.71
N LYS A 11 7.25 -10.67 1.38
CA LYS A 11 7.67 -11.75 0.49
C LYS A 11 9.17 -11.80 0.24
N CYS A 12 9.79 -10.67 -0.11
CA CYS A 12 11.20 -10.61 -0.47
C CYS A 12 12.06 -9.82 0.52
N GLY A 13 11.46 -9.28 1.58
CA GLY A 13 12.18 -8.51 2.60
C GLY A 13 12.67 -7.13 2.14
N ASN A 14 12.31 -6.67 0.94
CA ASN A 14 12.73 -5.36 0.45
C ASN A 14 12.16 -4.23 1.33
N GLU A 15 13.05 -3.41 1.86
CA GLU A 15 12.74 -2.26 2.72
C GLU A 15 13.02 -0.91 2.06
N ASN A 16 13.46 -0.91 0.79
CA ASN A 16 13.74 0.32 0.06
C ASN A 16 12.43 1.06 -0.23
N PRO A 17 12.19 2.24 0.37
CA PRO A 17 10.93 2.97 0.22
C PRO A 17 10.72 3.46 -1.22
N ARG A 18 11.77 3.66 -2.01
CA ARG A 18 11.64 4.02 -3.44
C ARG A 18 11.14 2.86 -4.31
N LYS A 19 11.10 1.64 -3.76
CA LYS A 19 10.62 0.42 -4.41
C LYS A 19 9.37 -0.14 -3.74
N ILE A 20 8.68 0.63 -2.91
CA ILE A 20 7.39 0.26 -2.33
C ILE A 20 6.41 1.35 -2.72
N TYR A 21 5.44 0.99 -3.54
CA TYR A 21 4.45 1.92 -4.08
C TYR A 21 3.13 1.73 -3.35
N GLU A 22 2.49 2.82 -2.94
CA GLU A 22 1.13 2.76 -2.42
C GLU A 22 0.15 2.91 -3.60
N GLU A 23 -0.75 1.95 -3.77
CA GLU A 23 -1.76 1.93 -4.84
C GLU A 23 -3.15 1.61 -4.27
N PRO A 24 -4.21 2.25 -4.80
CA PRO A 24 -5.58 1.90 -4.43
C PRO A 24 -5.93 0.50 -4.96
N ASP A 25 -6.42 -0.33 -4.05
CA ASP A 25 -7.03 -1.61 -4.35
C ASP A 25 -8.45 -1.39 -4.87
N ARG A 26 -8.58 -1.42 -6.20
CA ARG A 26 -9.85 -1.21 -6.90
C ARG A 26 -10.86 -2.34 -6.69
N ASP A 27 -10.43 -3.47 -6.13
CA ASP A 27 -11.31 -4.58 -5.80
C ASP A 27 -12.07 -4.33 -4.49
N THR A 28 -11.56 -3.44 -3.63
CA THR A 28 -12.12 -3.16 -2.31
C THR A 28 -12.53 -1.69 -2.15
N VAL A 29 -13.83 -1.40 -2.24
CA VAL A 29 -14.40 -0.09 -1.91
C VAL A 29 -14.67 -0.02 -0.40
N LEU A 30 -14.11 0.99 0.27
CA LEU A 30 -14.34 1.21 1.70
C LEU A 30 -15.66 1.96 1.94
N TYR A 31 -15.85 3.06 1.21
CA TYR A 31 -17.06 3.88 1.28
C TYR A 31 -17.17 4.80 0.06
N TYR A 32 -18.31 5.47 -0.09
CA TYR A 32 -18.51 6.51 -1.10
C TYR A 32 -18.37 7.88 -0.43
N SER A 33 -17.59 8.77 -1.05
CA SER A 33 -17.46 10.16 -0.62
C SER A 33 -18.78 10.92 -0.80
N MET A 34 -18.90 12.09 -0.17
CA MET A 34 -20.10 12.95 -0.28
C MET A 34 -20.41 13.40 -1.72
N SER A 35 -19.42 13.42 -2.61
CA SER A 35 -19.58 13.71 -4.04
C SER A 35 -19.95 12.48 -4.88
N GLY A 36 -20.15 11.31 -4.25
CA GLY A 36 -20.49 10.05 -4.91
C GLY A 36 -19.29 9.29 -5.49
N ALA A 37 -18.05 9.78 -5.32
CA ALA A 37 -16.87 9.06 -5.80
C ALA A 37 -16.50 7.90 -4.84
N PRO A 38 -16.21 6.69 -5.34
CA PRO A 38 -15.80 5.55 -4.52
C PRO A 38 -14.40 5.77 -3.93
N VAL A 39 -14.27 5.51 -2.63
CA VAL A 39 -13.00 5.53 -1.91
C VAL A 39 -12.52 4.09 -1.73
N TYR A 40 -11.38 3.78 -2.33
CA TYR A 40 -10.80 2.44 -2.33
C TYR A 40 -9.84 2.22 -1.16
N LYS A 41 -9.66 0.97 -0.77
CA LYS A 41 -8.64 0.57 0.20
C LYS A 41 -7.25 0.85 -0.38
N MET A 42 -6.31 1.36 0.42
CA MET A 42 -4.92 1.53 -0.02
C MET A 42 -4.10 0.29 0.28
N THR A 43 -3.27 -0.14 -0.68
CA THR A 43 -2.34 -1.27 -0.52
C THR A 43 -0.93 -0.86 -0.94
N CYS A 44 0.07 -1.60 -0.47
CA CYS A 44 1.46 -1.45 -0.87
C CYS A 44 1.82 -2.51 -1.92
N LYS A 45 2.54 -2.11 -2.96
CA LYS A 45 3.11 -2.98 -3.98
C LYS A 45 4.63 -2.88 -3.96
N CYS A 46 5.31 -4.01 -3.80
CA CYS A 46 6.76 -4.07 -3.91
C CYS A 46 7.19 -4.03 -5.38
N GLY A 47 7.97 -3.02 -5.77
CA GLY A 47 8.58 -2.90 -7.09
C GLY A 47 9.65 -3.94 -7.40
N SER A 48 10.21 -4.60 -6.38
CA SER A 48 11.24 -5.65 -6.59
C SER A 48 10.65 -7.02 -6.94
N CYS A 49 9.54 -7.42 -6.30
CA CYS A 49 8.97 -8.77 -6.47
C CYS A 49 7.50 -8.77 -6.91
N GLY A 50 6.88 -7.61 -7.06
CA GLY A 50 5.48 -7.44 -7.47
C GLY A 50 4.45 -7.75 -6.39
N GLN A 51 4.86 -8.18 -5.18
CA GLN A 51 3.93 -8.54 -4.12
C GLN A 51 3.10 -7.34 -3.68
N LYS A 52 1.77 -7.50 -3.67
CA LYS A 52 0.84 -6.57 -3.01
C LYS A 52 0.61 -7.01 -1.56
N PHE A 53 0.57 -6.06 -0.64
CA PHE A 53 0.39 -6.30 0.78
C PHE A 53 -0.18 -5.06 1.48
N GLU A 54 -0.75 -5.24 2.66
CA GLU A 54 -1.31 -4.14 3.45
C GLU A 54 -0.23 -3.50 4.32
N LYS A 55 -0.37 -2.20 4.56
CA LYS A 55 0.53 -1.46 5.46
C LYS A 55 0.08 -1.72 6.90
N ASN A 56 0.77 -2.64 7.58
CA ASN A 56 0.62 -2.92 9.02
C ASN A 56 1.27 -1.84 9.91
#